data_AF-A0A5B9W4A8-F1
#
_entry.id   AF-A0A5B9W4A8-F1
#
_cell.length_a   1.000
_cell.length_b   1.000
_cell.length_c   1.000
_cell.angle_alpha   90.00
_cell.angle_beta   90.00
_cell.angle_gamma   90.00
#
_symmetry.space_group_name_H-M   'P 1'
#
loop_
_entity.id
_entity.type
_entity.pdbx_description
1 polymer ?
#
loop_
_entity_poly.entity_id
_entity_poly.type
_entity_poly.pdbx_seq_one_letter_code
_entity_poly.pdbx_strand_id
1 'polypeptide(L)'
;MSDGDAPDPETPPTGPAPVLPPPPPRAPAEPPAEKIPAPAQREAVGVFDQYFAAVRGALQAIESTQLPAIREAAGRFAAAIRRDRLVHVFGTGHSRMAVEETFPRYGSFPGFHPIVELSMTFHNPVVGANGQRQAMFLENVQGFGPVLWRNFAVTADDCLLAISSSGCNAVTIDVALEARAKGMYVVALTSLAGAEASSSKHASGKKLHEVADLVLDHKAPAGDSAVRVPDLETPVSPLSTITGCTIINLIKAEVARLLTAAGSPPKVLTAACHLGPDRARTLFEETYDDYRRRVGVLYK
;
A
#
# COMPACT_ATOMS: atom_id res chain seq x y z
N MET A 1 65.18 1.34 -14.64
CA MET A 1 65.16 2.42 -13.64
C MET A 1 63.74 2.53 -13.17
N SER A 2 63.35 2.36 -11.93
CA SER A 2 63.95 1.90 -10.69
C SER A 2 62.78 1.81 -9.72
N ASP A 3 62.80 0.76 -8.90
CA ASP A 3 62.19 0.58 -7.59
C ASP A 3 61.28 1.69 -7.02
N GLY A 4 60.11 1.25 -6.56
CA GLY A 4 59.21 1.99 -5.68
C GLY A 4 58.45 1.02 -4.79
N ASP A 5 59.03 0.75 -3.62
CA ASP A 5 58.51 -0.05 -2.51
C ASP A 5 57.05 0.28 -2.14
N ALA A 6 56.25 -0.77 -1.96
CA ALA A 6 54.96 -0.71 -1.29
C ALA A 6 55.17 -1.01 0.20
N PRO A 7 54.66 -0.19 1.14
CA PRO A 7 54.76 -0.50 2.57
C PRO A 7 53.76 -1.59 3.00
N ASP A 8 54.27 -2.54 3.81
CA ASP A 8 53.54 -3.60 4.50
C ASP A 8 52.43 -3.03 5.43
N PRO A 9 51.31 -3.75 5.64
CA PRO A 9 50.25 -3.31 6.54
C PRO A 9 50.67 -3.48 8.01
N GLU A 10 50.60 -2.39 8.78
CA GLU A 10 50.78 -2.38 10.23
C GLU A 10 49.82 -3.36 10.93
N THR A 11 50.38 -4.34 11.63
CA THR A 11 49.68 -5.14 12.65
C THR A 11 49.23 -4.26 13.82
N PRO A 12 47.97 -4.35 14.28
CA PRO A 12 47.52 -3.61 15.46
C PRO A 12 48.17 -4.18 16.75
N PRO A 13 48.43 -3.35 17.76
CA PRO A 13 49.06 -3.80 19.00
C PRO A 13 48.11 -4.69 19.83
N THR A 14 48.60 -5.87 20.22
CA THR A 14 47.94 -6.77 21.18
C THR A 14 48.12 -6.25 22.61
N GLY A 15 47.16 -5.47 23.09
CA GLY A 15 47.01 -5.19 24.53
C GLY A 15 46.47 -6.40 25.30
N PRO A 16 46.77 -6.56 26.60
CA PRO A 16 46.24 -7.67 27.38
C PRO A 16 44.71 -7.56 27.51
N ALA A 17 44.02 -8.69 27.41
CA ALA A 17 42.57 -8.77 27.57
C ALA A 17 42.15 -8.29 28.98
N PRO A 18 41.04 -7.54 29.12
CA PRO A 18 40.55 -7.13 30.43
C PRO A 18 40.10 -8.35 31.25
N VAL A 19 40.59 -8.44 32.48
CA VAL A 19 40.20 -9.47 33.46
C VAL A 19 38.80 -9.13 33.98
N LEU A 20 37.82 -9.99 33.72
CA LEU A 20 36.48 -9.89 34.28
C LEU A 20 36.49 -10.18 35.80
N PRO A 21 35.73 -9.43 36.62
CA PRO A 21 35.60 -9.73 38.04
C PRO A 21 34.86 -11.07 38.27
N PRO A 22 35.14 -11.78 39.39
CA PRO A 22 34.50 -13.04 39.68
C PRO A 22 32.99 -12.86 39.90
N PRO A 23 32.17 -13.87 39.55
CA PRO A 23 30.72 -13.79 39.72
C PRO A 23 30.34 -13.76 41.22
N PRO A 24 29.22 -13.10 41.57
CA PRO A 24 28.74 -13.06 42.94
C PRO A 24 28.32 -14.46 43.44
N PRO A 25 28.33 -14.69 44.77
CA PRO A 25 27.93 -15.97 45.35
C PRO A 25 26.46 -16.30 45.05
N ARG A 26 26.18 -17.59 44.82
CA ARG A 26 24.82 -18.10 44.55
C ARG A 26 23.88 -17.78 45.71
N ALA A 27 22.73 -17.21 45.39
CA ALA A 27 21.61 -17.05 46.32
C ALA A 27 21.12 -18.44 46.83
N PRO A 28 20.62 -18.53 48.07
CA PRO A 28 20.07 -19.77 48.61
C PRO A 28 18.83 -20.21 47.80
N ALA A 29 18.67 -21.53 47.67
CA ALA A 29 17.58 -22.14 46.90
C ALA A 29 16.20 -21.75 47.48
N GLU A 30 15.30 -21.28 46.62
CA GLU A 30 13.89 -21.06 46.96
C GLU A 30 13.20 -22.39 47.31
N PRO A 31 12.25 -22.38 48.27
CA PRO A 31 11.45 -23.57 48.58
C PRO A 31 10.57 -23.94 47.38
N PRO A 32 10.22 -25.23 47.21
CA PRO A 32 9.44 -25.68 46.07
C PRO A 32 8.08 -24.98 46.04
N ALA A 33 7.80 -24.32 44.91
CA ALA A 33 6.52 -23.66 44.66
C ALA A 33 5.38 -24.68 44.72
N GLU A 34 4.38 -24.40 45.55
CA GLU A 34 3.11 -25.12 45.59
C GLU A 34 2.45 -25.03 44.20
N LYS A 35 2.10 -26.18 43.61
CA LYS A 35 1.49 -26.25 42.28
C LYS A 35 0.10 -25.63 42.32
N ILE A 36 0.01 -24.37 41.91
CA ILE A 36 -1.25 -23.74 41.51
C ILE A 36 -1.82 -24.58 40.35
N PRO A 37 -3.05 -25.09 40.43
CA PRO A 37 -3.64 -25.83 39.33
C PRO A 37 -3.69 -24.94 38.09
N ALA A 38 -3.15 -25.45 36.98
CA ALA A 38 -3.13 -24.73 35.72
C ALA A 38 -4.54 -24.25 35.37
N PRO A 39 -4.72 -22.97 34.97
CA PRO A 39 -6.01 -22.52 34.49
C PRO A 39 -6.44 -23.45 33.34
N ALA A 40 -7.67 -23.93 33.39
CA ALA A 40 -8.27 -24.76 32.36
C ALA A 40 -7.90 -24.20 30.99
N GLN A 41 -7.27 -25.03 30.16
CA GLN A 41 -6.82 -24.69 28.81
C GLN A 41 -8.02 -24.14 28.04
N ARG A 42 -8.16 -22.81 27.97
CA ARG A 42 -8.91 -22.19 26.89
C ARG A 42 -8.19 -22.66 25.64
N GLU A 43 -8.84 -23.44 24.79
CA GLU A 43 -8.28 -23.83 23.49
C GLU A 43 -7.71 -22.55 22.86
N ALA A 44 -6.39 -22.54 22.63
CA ALA A 44 -5.74 -21.42 22.01
C ALA A 44 -6.44 -21.22 20.66
N VAL A 45 -7.04 -20.04 20.45
CA VAL A 45 -7.73 -19.71 19.19
C VAL A 45 -6.76 -20.00 18.05
N GLY A 46 -7.15 -20.91 17.16
CA GLY A 46 -6.29 -21.37 16.08
C GLY A 46 -5.84 -20.21 15.20
N VAL A 47 -4.63 -20.31 14.62
CA VAL A 47 -4.06 -19.25 13.77
C VAL A 47 -4.99 -18.87 12.60
N PHE A 48 -5.76 -19.83 12.07
CA PHE A 48 -6.75 -19.59 11.03
C PHE A 48 -7.98 -18.82 11.55
N ASP A 49 -8.47 -19.17 12.75
CA ASP A 49 -9.59 -18.47 13.37
C ASP A 49 -9.24 -17.02 13.70
N GLN A 50 -8.01 -16.78 14.18
CA GLN A 50 -7.48 -15.43 14.38
C GLN A 50 -7.53 -14.61 13.08
N TYR A 51 -7.03 -15.18 11.98
CA TYR A 51 -7.01 -14.48 10.69
C TYR A 51 -8.42 -14.20 10.16
N PHE A 52 -9.31 -15.19 10.15
CA PHE A 52 -10.69 -15.00 9.70
C PHE A 52 -11.46 -14.02 10.59
N ALA A 53 -11.24 -14.04 11.91
CA ALA A 53 -11.82 -13.06 12.81
C ALA A 53 -11.32 -11.64 12.50
N ALA A 54 -10.01 -11.48 12.27
CA ALA A 54 -9.43 -10.19 11.92
C ALA A 54 -9.95 -9.66 10.58
N VAL A 55 -10.04 -10.51 9.55
CA VAL A 55 -10.62 -10.14 8.25
C VAL A 55 -12.07 -9.72 8.41
N ARG A 56 -12.92 -10.53 9.07
CA ARG A 56 -14.33 -10.19 9.29
C ARG A 56 -14.48 -8.87 10.06
N GLY A 57 -13.69 -8.69 11.12
CA GLY A 57 -13.71 -7.46 11.91
C GLY A 57 -13.33 -6.22 11.11
N ALA A 58 -12.27 -6.30 10.30
CA ALA A 58 -11.85 -5.19 9.45
C ALA A 58 -12.90 -4.87 8.37
N LEU A 59 -13.48 -5.88 7.73
CA LEU A 59 -14.54 -5.68 6.73
C LEU A 59 -15.81 -5.07 7.35
N GLN A 60 -16.22 -5.54 8.53
CA GLN A 60 -17.34 -4.95 9.27
C GLN A 60 -17.07 -3.50 9.66
N ALA A 61 -15.84 -3.16 10.05
CA ALA A 61 -15.44 -1.78 10.33
C ALA A 61 -15.47 -0.90 9.06
N ILE A 62 -15.07 -1.42 7.90
CA ILE A 62 -15.19 -0.72 6.62
C ILE A 62 -16.66 -0.45 6.30
N GLU A 63 -17.52 -1.48 6.37
CA GLU A 63 -18.94 -1.37 6.09
C GLU A 63 -19.65 -0.36 7.01
N SER A 64 -19.34 -0.39 8.30
CA SER A 64 -20.00 0.49 9.27
C SER A 64 -19.51 1.94 9.24
N THR A 65 -18.30 2.22 8.75
CA THR A 65 -17.69 3.56 8.90
C THR A 65 -17.24 4.23 7.61
N GLN A 66 -16.92 3.48 6.55
CA GLN A 66 -16.24 4.03 5.37
C GLN A 66 -17.16 4.22 4.16
N LEU A 67 -18.36 3.64 4.14
CA LEU A 67 -19.26 3.75 2.98
C LEU A 67 -19.59 5.20 2.56
N PRO A 68 -19.82 6.16 3.47
CA PRO A 68 -20.03 7.56 3.07
C PRO A 68 -18.83 8.16 2.34
N ALA A 69 -17.62 7.99 2.88
CA ALA A 69 -16.39 8.50 2.27
C ALA A 69 -16.09 7.79 0.93
N ILE A 70 -16.34 6.48 0.85
CA ILE A 70 -16.21 5.71 -0.40
C ILE A 70 -17.15 6.28 -1.48
N ARG A 71 -18.40 6.60 -1.14
CA ARG A 71 -19.34 7.23 -2.09
C ARG A 71 -18.89 8.62 -2.51
N GLU A 72 -18.33 9.41 -1.61
CA GLU A 72 -17.77 10.73 -1.94
C GLU A 72 -16.60 10.60 -2.92
N ALA A 73 -15.64 9.72 -2.64
CA ALA A 73 -14.52 9.43 -3.54
C ALA A 73 -15.01 8.96 -4.91
N ALA A 74 -15.92 7.99 -4.95
CA ALA A 74 -16.51 7.49 -6.18
C ALA A 74 -17.27 8.57 -6.97
N GLY A 75 -17.93 9.51 -6.29
CA GLY A 75 -18.57 10.68 -6.90
C GLY A 75 -17.58 11.58 -7.63
N ARG A 76 -16.45 11.91 -6.98
CA ARG A 76 -15.36 12.69 -7.59
C ARG A 76 -14.74 11.97 -8.79
N PHE A 77 -14.48 10.67 -8.63
CA PHE A 77 -13.90 9.83 -9.67
C PHE A 77 -14.83 9.70 -10.89
N ALA A 78 -16.11 9.43 -10.67
CA ALA A 78 -17.09 9.38 -11.76
C ALA A 78 -17.22 10.74 -12.47
N ALA A 79 -17.14 11.86 -11.75
CA ALA A 79 -17.16 13.19 -12.34
C ALA A 79 -15.94 13.44 -13.25
N ALA A 80 -14.73 13.08 -12.82
CA ALA A 80 -13.52 13.16 -13.64
C ALA A 80 -13.65 12.29 -14.91
N ILE A 81 -14.06 11.03 -14.76
CA ILE A 81 -14.21 10.08 -15.88
C ILE A 81 -15.23 10.57 -16.91
N ARG A 82 -16.33 11.20 -16.47
CA ARG A 82 -17.34 11.79 -17.37
C ARG A 82 -16.84 13.00 -18.16
N ARG A 83 -15.83 13.70 -17.66
CA ARG A 83 -15.18 14.82 -18.35
C ARG A 83 -13.99 14.36 -19.22
N ASP A 84 -13.90 13.06 -19.50
CA ASP A 84 -12.76 12.45 -20.19
C ASP A 84 -11.41 12.73 -19.51
N ARG A 85 -11.44 12.91 -18.19
CA ARG A 85 -10.27 12.96 -17.31
C ARG A 85 -10.09 11.66 -16.54
N LEU A 86 -8.99 11.54 -15.80
CA LEU A 86 -8.55 10.28 -15.22
C LEU A 86 -8.47 10.34 -13.70
N VAL A 87 -8.61 9.16 -13.10
CA VAL A 87 -8.26 8.92 -11.70
C VAL A 87 -6.91 8.24 -11.69
N HIS A 88 -5.86 8.99 -11.41
CA HIS A 88 -4.52 8.44 -11.25
C HIS A 88 -4.45 7.65 -9.95
N VAL A 89 -3.82 6.48 -9.97
CA VAL A 89 -3.72 5.60 -8.80
C VAL A 89 -2.27 5.25 -8.57
N PHE A 90 -1.76 5.55 -7.38
CA PHE A 90 -0.33 5.42 -7.07
C PHE A 90 -0.11 4.85 -5.67
N GLY A 91 0.89 3.98 -5.53
CA GLY A 91 1.33 3.44 -4.24
C GLY A 91 2.66 2.72 -4.37
N THR A 92 3.45 2.69 -3.28
CA THR A 92 4.75 2.01 -3.23
C THR A 92 4.66 0.68 -2.48
N GLY A 93 5.66 -0.18 -2.67
CA GLY A 93 5.70 -1.51 -2.07
C GLY A 93 4.43 -2.32 -2.40
N HIS A 94 3.92 -3.05 -1.40
CA HIS A 94 2.71 -3.88 -1.55
C HIS A 94 1.43 -3.08 -1.80
N SER A 95 1.42 -1.75 -1.57
CA SER A 95 0.29 -0.91 -1.96
C SER A 95 0.02 -0.99 -3.46
N ARG A 96 1.03 -1.38 -4.27
CA ARG A 96 0.88 -1.74 -5.69
C ARG A 96 -0.27 -2.71 -5.95
N MET A 97 -0.53 -3.69 -5.08
CA MET A 97 -1.60 -4.66 -5.31
C MET A 97 -2.97 -3.99 -5.41
N ALA A 98 -3.22 -2.95 -4.59
CA ALA A 98 -4.44 -2.16 -4.66
C ALA A 98 -4.47 -1.25 -5.90
N VAL A 99 -3.32 -0.79 -6.39
CA VAL A 99 -3.20 -0.07 -7.67
C VAL A 99 -3.60 -1.01 -8.82
N GLU A 100 -3.06 -2.23 -8.85
CA GLU A 100 -3.34 -3.23 -9.90
C GLU A 100 -4.78 -3.76 -9.88
N GLU A 101 -5.44 -3.76 -8.72
CA GLU A 101 -6.85 -4.16 -8.58
C GLU A 101 -7.85 -3.19 -9.27
N THR A 102 -7.37 -2.02 -9.71
CA THR A 102 -8.18 -1.03 -10.43
C THR A 102 -8.43 -1.44 -11.90
N PHE A 103 -7.47 -1.23 -12.81
CA PHE A 103 -7.57 -1.55 -14.23
C PHE A 103 -6.18 -1.92 -14.80
N PRO A 104 -6.06 -2.88 -15.76
CA PRO A 104 -7.10 -3.73 -16.34
C PRO A 104 -7.24 -5.08 -15.62
N ARG A 105 -8.46 -5.43 -15.19
CA ARG A 105 -8.83 -6.78 -14.75
C ARG A 105 -10.28 -7.10 -15.12
N TYR A 106 -10.66 -8.38 -15.14
CA TYR A 106 -12.07 -8.71 -15.30
C TYR A 106 -12.92 -8.13 -14.16
N GLY A 107 -14.04 -7.52 -14.54
CA GLY A 107 -14.90 -6.73 -13.67
C GLY A 107 -14.47 -5.26 -13.53
N SER A 108 -13.47 -4.78 -14.27
CA SER A 108 -13.08 -3.37 -14.29
C SER A 108 -13.18 -2.72 -15.67
N PHE A 109 -12.96 -1.41 -15.72
CA PHE A 109 -13.26 -0.57 -16.86
C PHE A 109 -12.35 0.67 -16.92
N PRO A 110 -12.24 1.35 -18.08
CA PRO A 110 -11.38 2.51 -18.27
C PRO A 110 -11.81 3.71 -17.42
N GLY A 111 -10.83 4.55 -17.06
CA GLY A 111 -11.04 5.76 -16.27
C GLY A 111 -10.07 5.87 -15.09
N PHE A 112 -9.62 4.75 -14.56
CA PHE A 112 -8.49 4.66 -13.63
C PHE A 112 -7.19 4.55 -14.42
N HIS A 113 -6.17 5.31 -14.03
CA HIS A 113 -4.83 5.32 -14.61
C HIS A 113 -3.83 4.85 -13.55
N PRO A 114 -3.54 3.54 -13.48
CA PRO A 114 -2.59 3.00 -12.52
C PRO A 114 -1.16 3.39 -12.90
N ILE A 115 -0.42 3.92 -11.93
CA ILE A 115 0.98 4.33 -12.06
C ILE A 115 1.80 3.39 -11.18
N VAL A 116 2.66 2.57 -11.81
CA VAL A 116 3.47 1.55 -11.14
C VAL A 116 4.95 1.79 -11.41
N GLU A 117 5.67 2.20 -10.37
CA GLU A 117 7.11 2.43 -10.41
C GLU A 117 7.88 1.18 -10.00
N LEU A 118 8.39 0.43 -10.98
CA LEU A 118 9.06 -0.86 -10.74
C LEU A 118 10.23 -0.77 -9.75
N SER A 119 10.91 0.38 -9.69
CA SER A 119 12.02 0.63 -8.76
C SER A 119 11.63 0.50 -7.28
N MET A 120 10.35 0.65 -6.94
CA MET A 120 9.82 0.61 -5.58
C MET A 120 8.66 -0.38 -5.39
N THR A 121 8.33 -1.16 -6.42
CA THR A 121 7.20 -2.11 -6.39
C THR A 121 7.49 -3.46 -7.06
N PHE A 122 8.73 -3.71 -7.49
CA PHE A 122 9.14 -4.98 -8.08
C PHE A 122 9.68 -5.92 -7.01
N HIS A 123 8.87 -6.93 -6.65
CA HIS A 123 9.14 -7.80 -5.51
C HIS A 123 9.76 -9.16 -5.88
N ASN A 124 10.13 -9.38 -7.14
CA ASN A 124 10.71 -10.66 -7.59
C ASN A 124 12.16 -10.83 -7.12
N PRO A 125 13.08 -9.86 -7.29
CA PRO A 125 14.39 -9.93 -6.67
C PRO A 125 14.27 -9.53 -5.20
N VAL A 126 14.51 -10.48 -4.30
CA VAL A 126 14.47 -10.21 -2.85
C VAL A 126 15.78 -9.52 -2.41
N VAL A 127 16.91 -10.03 -2.89
CA VAL A 127 18.26 -9.53 -2.61
C VAL A 127 19.06 -9.42 -3.92
N GLY A 128 20.15 -8.65 -3.91
CA GLY A 128 20.96 -8.38 -5.10
C GLY A 128 20.56 -7.06 -5.78
N ALA A 129 20.89 -6.90 -7.06
CA ALA A 129 20.48 -5.74 -7.84
C ALA A 129 18.95 -5.68 -7.96
N ASN A 130 18.37 -4.48 -7.82
CA ASN A 130 16.91 -4.27 -7.76
C ASN A 130 16.21 -5.06 -6.63
N GLY A 131 16.91 -5.31 -5.52
CA GLY A 131 16.38 -5.98 -4.34
C GLY A 131 15.50 -5.10 -3.45
N GLN A 132 14.92 -5.69 -2.40
CA GLN A 132 13.95 -5.00 -1.53
C GLN A 132 14.56 -3.86 -0.71
N ARG A 133 15.84 -3.97 -0.32
CA ARG A 133 16.51 -2.92 0.46
C ARG A 133 16.61 -1.62 -0.34
N GLN A 134 16.88 -1.72 -1.64
CA GLN A 134 16.93 -0.58 -2.56
C GLN A 134 15.54 0.00 -2.77
N ALA A 135 14.51 -0.84 -2.97
CA ALA A 135 13.13 -0.39 -3.07
C ALA A 135 12.67 0.39 -1.82
N MET A 136 12.98 -0.13 -0.63
CA MET A 136 12.70 0.53 0.66
C MET A 136 13.46 1.84 0.86
N PHE A 137 14.67 1.95 0.31
CA PHE A 137 15.39 3.22 0.29
C PHE A 137 14.69 4.22 -0.66
N LEU A 138 14.39 3.79 -1.88
CA LEU A 138 13.84 4.65 -2.94
C LEU A 138 12.46 5.20 -2.61
N GLU A 139 11.57 4.44 -1.96
CA GLU A 139 10.25 4.94 -1.55
C GLU A 139 10.31 6.08 -0.49
N ASN A 140 11.51 6.34 0.06
CA ASN A 140 11.77 7.40 1.02
C ASN A 140 12.65 8.54 0.46
N VAL A 141 12.95 8.52 -0.85
CA VAL A 141 13.65 9.61 -1.53
C VAL A 141 12.67 10.72 -1.88
N GLN A 142 12.91 11.92 -1.34
CA GLN A 142 12.09 13.10 -1.62
C GLN A 142 12.39 13.71 -3.00
N GLY A 143 11.45 14.51 -3.50
CA GLY A 143 11.49 15.16 -4.80
C GLY A 143 10.89 14.33 -5.95
N PHE A 144 10.33 13.16 -5.66
CA PHE A 144 9.82 12.27 -6.72
C PHE A 144 8.53 12.79 -7.36
N GLY A 145 7.64 13.41 -6.59
CA GLY A 145 6.34 13.92 -7.08
C GLY A 145 6.45 14.81 -8.32
N PRO A 146 7.23 15.92 -8.29
CA PRO A 146 7.44 16.78 -9.45
C PRO A 146 8.02 16.06 -10.67
N VAL A 147 8.93 15.11 -10.46
CA VAL A 147 9.53 14.30 -11.53
C VAL A 147 8.48 13.40 -12.16
N LEU A 148 7.69 12.70 -11.35
CA LEU A 148 6.61 11.83 -11.82
C LEU A 148 5.60 12.62 -12.66
N TRP A 149 5.02 13.67 -12.08
CA TRP A 149 3.94 14.40 -12.71
C TRP A 149 4.36 15.20 -13.95
N ARG A 150 5.66 15.46 -14.13
CA ARG A 150 6.18 16.07 -15.37
C ARG A 150 6.00 15.17 -16.60
N ASN A 151 5.79 13.86 -16.42
CA ASN A 151 5.54 12.93 -17.53
C ASN A 151 4.11 12.97 -18.06
N PHE A 152 3.21 13.72 -17.42
CA PHE A 152 1.77 13.69 -17.73
C PHE A 152 1.18 15.11 -17.80
N ALA A 153 0.42 15.41 -18.84
CA ALA A 153 -0.38 16.62 -19.00
C ALA A 153 -1.67 16.55 -18.13
N VAL A 154 -1.47 16.51 -16.82
CA VAL A 154 -2.55 16.52 -15.81
C VAL A 154 -3.15 17.91 -15.63
N THR A 155 -4.37 17.94 -15.11
CA THR A 155 -5.18 19.14 -14.88
C THR A 155 -5.91 19.04 -13.55
N ALA A 156 -6.51 20.14 -13.09
CA ALA A 156 -7.35 20.13 -11.89
C ALA A 156 -8.65 19.30 -12.04
N ASP A 157 -9.00 18.87 -13.25
CA ASP A 157 -10.14 17.96 -13.47
C ASP A 157 -9.76 16.47 -13.31
N ASP A 158 -8.47 16.15 -13.13
CA ASP A 158 -8.02 14.81 -12.74
C ASP A 158 -8.10 14.62 -11.22
N CYS A 159 -8.08 13.36 -10.80
CA CYS A 159 -8.03 12.98 -9.38
C CYS A 159 -6.82 12.08 -9.12
N LEU A 160 -6.36 12.05 -7.88
CA LEU A 160 -5.38 11.07 -7.40
C LEU A 160 -5.97 10.22 -6.29
N LEU A 161 -5.83 8.91 -6.41
CA LEU A 161 -5.94 7.95 -5.32
C LEU A 161 -4.53 7.51 -4.90
N ALA A 162 -4.04 8.07 -3.81
CA ALA A 162 -2.74 7.75 -3.24
C ALA A 162 -2.88 6.67 -2.16
N ILE A 163 -2.09 5.60 -2.26
CA ILE A 163 -2.23 4.41 -1.41
C ILE A 163 -0.93 4.18 -0.64
N SER A 164 -1.03 4.14 0.68
CA SER A 164 0.06 3.77 1.58
C SER A 164 -0.50 3.36 2.93
N SER A 165 -0.29 2.11 3.36
CA SER A 165 -0.85 1.63 4.63
C SER A 165 -0.32 2.36 5.85
N SER A 166 0.96 2.72 5.89
CA SER A 166 1.53 3.52 6.99
C SER A 166 1.29 5.03 6.79
N GLY A 167 1.06 5.47 5.55
CA GLY A 167 0.99 6.88 5.20
C GLY A 167 2.29 7.65 5.43
N CYS A 168 3.43 6.98 5.65
CA CYS A 168 4.68 7.62 6.09
C CYS A 168 5.77 7.71 5.00
N ASN A 169 5.59 7.03 3.88
CA ASN A 169 6.60 6.98 2.81
C ASN A 169 6.71 8.32 2.09
N ALA A 170 7.94 8.84 1.98
CA ALA A 170 8.19 10.18 1.47
C ALA A 170 7.72 10.34 0.01
N VAL A 171 7.94 9.32 -0.83
CA VAL A 171 7.52 9.34 -2.25
C VAL A 171 6.00 9.46 -2.40
N THR A 172 5.21 8.67 -1.67
CA THR A 172 3.74 8.76 -1.77
C THR A 172 3.22 10.11 -1.28
N ILE A 173 3.85 10.67 -0.24
CA ILE A 173 3.52 12.01 0.28
C ILE A 173 3.88 13.09 -0.76
N ASP A 174 5.04 13.01 -1.40
CA ASP A 174 5.45 13.94 -2.46
C ASP A 174 4.50 13.90 -3.64
N VAL A 175 4.13 12.70 -4.11
CA VAL A 175 3.19 12.52 -5.22
C VAL A 175 1.84 13.15 -4.88
N ALA A 176 1.36 12.98 -3.65
CA ALA A 176 0.12 13.59 -3.17
C ALA A 176 0.22 15.12 -3.07
N LEU A 177 1.30 15.65 -2.51
CA LEU A 177 1.52 17.10 -2.38
C LEU A 177 1.61 17.78 -3.75
N GLU A 178 2.38 17.22 -4.67
CA GLU A 178 2.50 17.76 -6.03
C GLU A 178 1.18 17.66 -6.80
N ALA A 179 0.41 16.58 -6.60
CA ALA A 179 -0.92 16.46 -7.19
C ALA A 179 -1.84 17.60 -6.75
N ARG A 180 -1.83 17.95 -5.46
CA ARG A 180 -2.59 19.09 -4.93
C ARG A 180 -2.07 20.42 -5.45
N ALA A 181 -0.76 20.58 -5.57
CA ALA A 181 -0.17 21.78 -6.17
C ALA A 181 -0.63 21.99 -7.63
N LYS A 182 -0.95 20.90 -8.34
CA LYS A 182 -1.56 20.92 -9.69
C LYS A 182 -3.09 21.05 -9.69
N GLY A 183 -3.72 21.16 -8.51
CA GLY A 183 -5.17 21.34 -8.35
C GLY A 183 -5.99 20.05 -8.40
N MET A 184 -5.36 18.87 -8.43
CA MET A 184 -6.07 17.59 -8.39
C MET A 184 -6.69 17.36 -7.01
N TYR A 185 -7.86 16.73 -6.99
CA TYR A 185 -8.45 16.23 -5.75
C TYR A 185 -7.75 14.94 -5.33
N VAL A 186 -7.23 14.89 -4.10
CA VAL A 186 -6.44 13.77 -3.59
C VAL A 186 -7.23 12.98 -2.56
N VAL A 187 -7.41 11.69 -2.83
CA VAL A 187 -7.94 10.70 -1.90
C VAL A 187 -6.79 9.84 -1.39
N ALA A 188 -6.65 9.71 -0.08
CA ALA A 188 -5.71 8.79 0.56
C ALA A 188 -6.40 7.47 0.92
N LEU A 189 -5.80 6.33 0.59
CA LEU A 189 -6.15 5.02 1.13
C LEU A 189 -5.01 4.57 2.06
N THR A 190 -5.28 4.53 3.36
CA THR A 190 -4.29 4.25 4.42
C THR A 190 -4.91 3.40 5.53
N SER A 191 -4.09 2.87 6.44
CA SER A 191 -4.56 2.46 7.76
C SER A 191 -4.37 3.65 8.70
N LEU A 192 -5.44 4.13 9.34
CA LEU A 192 -5.30 5.18 10.36
C LEU A 192 -4.55 4.67 11.58
N ALA A 193 -4.82 3.42 12.01
CA ALA A 193 -4.08 2.78 13.09
C ALA A 193 -2.58 2.64 12.77
N GLY A 194 -2.26 2.25 11.53
CA GLY A 194 -0.88 2.18 11.03
C GLY A 194 -0.21 3.55 10.97
N ALA A 195 -0.94 4.56 10.51
CA ALA A 195 -0.43 5.93 10.46
C ALA A 195 -0.20 6.52 11.85
N GLU A 196 -1.12 6.35 12.79
CA GLU A 196 -0.99 6.81 14.19
C GLU A 196 0.22 6.20 14.89
N ALA A 197 0.46 4.89 14.69
CA ALA A 197 1.58 4.17 15.30
C ALA A 197 2.95 4.43 14.65
N SER A 198 3.00 5.18 13.54
CA SER A 198 4.22 5.39 12.74
C SER A 198 4.69 6.85 12.75
N SER A 199 5.96 7.08 12.41
CA SER A 199 6.51 8.44 12.21
C SER A 199 6.66 8.74 10.71
N SER A 200 6.38 9.98 10.32
CA SER A 200 6.59 10.41 8.93
C SER A 200 8.07 10.35 8.57
N LYS A 201 8.36 9.92 7.33
CA LYS A 201 9.70 9.96 6.73
C LYS A 201 9.88 11.12 5.76
N HIS A 202 8.89 12.01 5.66
CA HIS A 202 8.93 13.19 4.81
C HIS A 202 9.38 14.41 5.63
N ALA A 203 10.21 15.29 5.06
CA ALA A 203 10.78 16.44 5.78
C ALA A 203 9.75 17.45 6.32
N SER A 204 8.53 17.45 5.79
CA SER A 204 7.42 18.26 6.33
C SER A 204 6.86 17.75 7.67
N GLY A 205 7.24 16.54 8.10
CA GLY A 205 6.66 15.86 9.27
C GLY A 205 5.24 15.32 9.06
N LYS A 206 4.58 15.65 7.93
CA LYS A 206 3.22 15.21 7.61
C LYS A 206 3.17 13.78 7.09
N LYS A 207 2.05 13.11 7.28
CA LYS A 207 1.68 11.80 6.74
C LYS A 207 0.66 11.97 5.61
N LEU A 208 0.45 10.91 4.83
CA LEU A 208 -0.42 10.91 3.66
C LEU A 208 -1.85 11.40 3.96
N HIS A 209 -2.43 10.94 5.08
CA HIS A 209 -3.79 11.33 5.46
C HIS A 209 -3.92 12.80 5.84
N GLU A 210 -2.83 13.45 6.24
CA GLU A 210 -2.80 14.87 6.63
C GLU A 210 -2.62 15.81 5.43
N VAL A 211 -2.27 15.26 4.25
CA VAL A 211 -2.08 16.03 3.02
C VAL A 211 -3.17 15.79 2.00
N ALA A 212 -4.02 14.77 2.16
CA ALA A 212 -5.13 14.46 1.26
C ALA A 212 -6.39 15.29 1.55
N ASP A 213 -7.26 15.42 0.54
CA ASP A 213 -8.56 16.09 0.68
C ASP A 213 -9.63 15.16 1.27
N LEU A 214 -9.47 13.83 1.08
CA LEU A 214 -10.33 12.79 1.65
C LEU A 214 -9.50 11.58 2.06
N VAL A 215 -9.85 10.96 3.18
CA VAL A 215 -9.17 9.77 3.71
C VAL A 215 -10.13 8.59 3.74
N LEU A 216 -9.67 7.47 3.20
CA LEU A 216 -10.30 6.16 3.28
C LEU A 216 -9.43 5.27 4.17
N ASP A 217 -9.97 4.90 5.33
CA ASP A 217 -9.29 4.03 6.27
C ASP A 217 -9.59 2.56 5.96
N HIS A 218 -8.60 1.81 5.50
CA HIS A 218 -8.76 0.39 5.20
C HIS A 218 -8.76 -0.52 6.44
N LYS A 219 -8.67 0.02 7.66
CA LYS A 219 -8.89 -0.77 8.90
C LYS A 219 -7.92 -1.94 9.12
N ALA A 220 -6.80 -2.01 8.42
CA ALA A 220 -5.74 -2.95 8.83
C ALA A 220 -5.14 -2.48 10.17
N PRO A 221 -4.71 -3.41 11.04
CA PRO A 221 -4.12 -3.05 12.32
C PRO A 221 -2.77 -2.32 12.14
N ALA A 222 -2.29 -1.69 13.22
CA ALA A 222 -0.94 -1.16 13.26
C ALA A 222 0.08 -2.28 12.99
N GLY A 223 1.05 -2.02 12.10
CA GLY A 223 2.00 -3.05 11.64
C GLY A 223 1.43 -4.07 10.65
N ASP A 224 0.17 -3.94 10.25
CA ASP A 224 -0.55 -4.73 9.22
C ASP A 224 -0.78 -6.22 9.54
N SER A 225 -0.03 -6.83 10.44
CA SER A 225 -0.14 -8.23 10.83
C SER A 225 -1.22 -8.49 11.90
N ALA A 226 -2.00 -9.57 11.75
CA ALA A 226 -3.10 -9.89 12.68
C ALA A 226 -2.98 -11.21 13.46
N VAL A 227 -2.07 -12.12 13.09
CA VAL A 227 -1.99 -13.45 13.71
C VAL A 227 -0.81 -13.53 14.67
N ARG A 228 -1.07 -13.97 15.90
CA ARG A 228 -0.04 -14.26 16.90
C ARG A 228 0.18 -15.77 17.00
N VAL A 229 1.43 -16.17 16.89
CA VAL A 229 1.88 -17.56 17.03
C VAL A 229 2.62 -17.68 18.36
N PRO A 230 2.33 -18.69 19.21
CA PRO A 230 3.09 -18.93 20.43
C PRO A 230 4.59 -18.99 20.15
N ASP A 231 5.38 -18.39 21.04
CA ASP A 231 6.85 -18.31 20.97
C ASP A 231 7.43 -17.52 19.77
N LEU A 232 6.58 -16.87 18.96
CA LEU A 232 7.00 -15.89 17.94
C LEU A 232 6.81 -14.46 18.44
N GLU A 233 7.90 -13.68 18.48
CA GLU A 233 7.92 -12.31 19.01
C GLU A 233 6.94 -11.36 18.30
N THR A 234 6.81 -11.49 16.98
CA THR A 234 6.07 -10.55 16.12
C THR A 234 4.83 -11.20 15.51
N PRO A 235 3.77 -10.43 15.22
CA PRO A 235 2.60 -10.95 14.53
C PRO A 235 2.88 -11.15 13.04
N VAL A 236 2.15 -12.07 12.42
CA VAL A 236 2.22 -12.38 10.99
C VAL A 236 0.86 -12.21 10.31
N SER A 237 0.81 -12.47 8.99
CA SER A 237 -0.39 -12.47 8.15
C SER A 237 -1.01 -11.07 7.96
N PRO A 238 -0.63 -10.34 6.91
CA PRO A 238 -1.09 -8.98 6.65
C PRO A 238 -2.58 -8.90 6.27
N LEU A 239 -3.21 -7.74 6.53
CA LEU A 239 -4.62 -7.46 6.22
C LEU A 239 -4.83 -6.38 5.17
N SER A 240 -3.84 -5.50 4.97
CA SER A 240 -3.92 -4.31 4.11
C SER A 240 -4.31 -4.66 2.68
N THR A 241 -3.82 -5.78 2.15
CA THR A 241 -4.17 -6.23 0.80
C THR A 241 -5.67 -6.55 0.68
N ILE A 242 -6.22 -7.36 1.58
CA ILE A 242 -7.65 -7.75 1.54
C ILE A 242 -8.53 -6.52 1.72
N THR A 243 -8.22 -5.72 2.73
CA THR A 243 -9.02 -4.56 3.09
C THR A 243 -8.93 -3.43 2.05
N GLY A 244 -7.73 -3.13 1.57
CA GLY A 244 -7.49 -2.16 0.50
C GLY A 244 -8.17 -2.58 -0.80
N CYS A 245 -8.02 -3.84 -1.23
CA CYS A 245 -8.70 -4.35 -2.42
C CYS A 245 -10.22 -4.34 -2.27
N THR A 246 -10.74 -4.55 -1.05
CA THR A 246 -12.19 -4.42 -0.79
C THR A 246 -12.67 -2.99 -1.05
N ILE A 247 -11.97 -1.98 -0.51
CA ILE A 247 -12.33 -0.57 -0.75
C ILE A 247 -12.21 -0.21 -2.24
N ILE A 248 -11.16 -0.63 -2.93
CA ILE A 248 -11.00 -0.42 -4.37
C ILE A 248 -12.20 -0.99 -5.14
N ASN A 249 -12.64 -2.20 -4.79
CA ASN A 249 -13.80 -2.83 -5.43
C ASN A 249 -15.12 -2.13 -5.11
N LEU A 250 -15.31 -1.62 -3.90
CA LEU A 250 -16.47 -0.81 -3.54
C LEU A 250 -16.51 0.51 -4.33
N ILE A 251 -15.37 1.20 -4.45
CA ILE A 251 -15.23 2.41 -5.28
C ILE A 251 -15.58 2.08 -6.74
N LYS A 252 -15.00 1.02 -7.29
CA LYS A 252 -15.22 0.59 -8.67
C LYS A 252 -16.70 0.30 -8.95
N ALA A 253 -17.38 -0.40 -8.04
CA ALA A 253 -18.81 -0.68 -8.14
C ALA A 253 -19.64 0.61 -8.12
N GLU A 254 -19.34 1.53 -7.20
CA GLU A 254 -20.08 2.80 -7.08
C GLU A 254 -19.83 3.74 -8.28
N VAL A 255 -18.59 3.81 -8.78
CA VAL A 255 -18.26 4.54 -10.01
C VAL A 255 -19.06 3.97 -11.19
N ALA A 256 -19.10 2.65 -11.37
CA ALA A 256 -19.88 2.02 -12.44
C ALA A 256 -21.38 2.36 -12.34
N ARG A 257 -21.94 2.33 -11.12
CA ARG A 257 -23.33 2.71 -10.85
C ARG A 257 -23.59 4.16 -11.22
N LEU A 258 -22.72 5.09 -10.80
CA LEU A 258 -22.86 6.53 -11.08
C LEU A 258 -22.73 6.85 -12.58
N LEU A 259 -21.77 6.24 -13.26
CA LEU A 259 -21.59 6.39 -14.71
C LEU A 259 -22.80 5.86 -15.49
N THR A 260 -23.34 4.70 -15.08
CA THR A 260 -24.54 4.11 -15.69
C THR A 260 -25.77 4.98 -15.45
N ALA A 261 -25.99 5.46 -14.22
CA ALA A 261 -27.11 6.34 -13.88
C ALA A 261 -27.05 7.69 -14.63
N ALA A 262 -25.86 8.13 -15.03
CA ALA A 262 -25.66 9.32 -15.86
C ALA A 262 -25.83 9.07 -17.37
N GLY A 263 -26.25 7.87 -17.80
CA GLY A 263 -26.44 7.52 -19.21
C GLY A 263 -25.16 7.17 -19.96
N SER A 264 -24.04 7.00 -19.26
CA SER A 264 -22.72 6.69 -19.82
C SER A 264 -22.12 5.43 -19.16
N PRO A 265 -22.75 4.25 -19.30
CA PRO A 265 -22.26 3.03 -18.67
C PRO A 265 -20.83 2.71 -19.13
N PRO A 266 -19.92 2.29 -18.23
CA PRO A 266 -18.56 1.98 -18.60
C PRO A 266 -18.48 0.68 -19.41
N LYS A 267 -17.47 0.57 -20.27
CA LYS A 267 -17.15 -0.66 -20.99
C LYS A 267 -16.36 -1.59 -20.07
N VAL A 268 -17.03 -2.59 -19.52
CA VAL A 268 -16.46 -3.50 -18.52
C VAL A 268 -15.75 -4.67 -19.20
N LEU A 269 -14.48 -4.90 -18.83
CA LEU A 269 -13.78 -6.14 -19.17
C LEU A 269 -14.51 -7.31 -18.53
N THR A 270 -15.08 -8.18 -19.37
CA THR A 270 -15.96 -9.26 -18.90
C THR A 270 -15.51 -10.62 -19.42
N ALA A 271 -15.85 -11.65 -18.66
CA ALA A 271 -15.64 -13.03 -19.05
C ALA A 271 -16.71 -13.49 -20.05
N ALA A 272 -16.33 -14.42 -20.92
CA ALA A 272 -17.23 -14.98 -21.95
C ALA A 272 -18.49 -15.64 -21.36
N CYS A 273 -18.48 -16.09 -20.09
CA CYS A 273 -19.65 -16.68 -19.44
C CYS A 273 -20.82 -15.70 -19.26
N HIS A 274 -20.59 -14.38 -19.33
CA HIS A 274 -21.65 -13.38 -19.18
C HIS A 274 -22.29 -12.96 -20.52
N LEU A 275 -21.52 -12.86 -21.60
CA LEU A 275 -21.98 -12.31 -22.89
C LEU A 275 -21.81 -13.26 -24.10
N GLY A 276 -21.26 -14.46 -23.88
CA GLY A 276 -20.76 -15.31 -24.96
C GLY A 276 -19.39 -14.84 -25.49
N PRO A 277 -18.66 -15.71 -26.21
CA PRO A 277 -17.28 -15.45 -26.63
C PRO A 277 -17.13 -14.27 -27.59
N ASP A 278 -18.04 -14.11 -28.55
CA ASP A 278 -17.91 -13.09 -29.60
C ASP A 278 -18.17 -11.67 -29.07
N ARG A 279 -19.23 -11.50 -28.26
CA ARG A 279 -19.49 -10.18 -27.64
C ARG A 279 -18.45 -9.84 -26.60
N ALA A 280 -17.96 -10.81 -25.81
CA ALA A 280 -16.87 -10.58 -24.86
C ALA A 280 -15.58 -10.14 -25.55
N ARG A 281 -15.21 -10.76 -26.69
CA ARG A 281 -14.05 -10.35 -27.50
C ARG A 281 -14.22 -8.93 -28.05
N THR A 282 -15.40 -8.60 -28.57
CA THR A 282 -15.68 -7.26 -29.09
C THR A 282 -15.59 -6.22 -27.97
N LEU A 283 -16.20 -6.49 -26.81
CA LEU A 283 -16.17 -5.58 -25.65
C LEU A 283 -14.75 -5.42 -25.09
N PHE A 284 -13.92 -6.47 -25.14
CA PHE A 284 -12.51 -6.40 -24.76
C PHE A 284 -11.78 -5.33 -25.60
N GLU A 285 -11.84 -5.41 -26.93
CA GLU A 285 -11.22 -4.42 -27.81
C GLU A 285 -11.81 -3.02 -27.60
N GLU A 286 -13.14 -2.90 -27.53
CA GLU A 286 -13.82 -1.63 -27.25
C GLU A 286 -13.35 -0.97 -25.93
N THR A 287 -13.00 -1.80 -24.93
CA THR A 287 -12.54 -1.36 -23.61
C THR A 287 -11.10 -0.86 -23.68
N TYR A 288 -10.20 -1.59 -24.33
CA TYR A 288 -8.81 -1.16 -24.50
C TYR A 288 -8.69 0.07 -25.40
N ASP A 289 -9.51 0.18 -26.44
CA ASP A 289 -9.59 1.39 -27.27
C ASP A 289 -10.10 2.60 -26.49
N ASP A 290 -11.10 2.44 -25.63
CA ASP A 290 -11.56 3.54 -24.76
C ASP A 290 -10.49 3.93 -23.75
N TYR A 291 -9.77 2.97 -23.17
CA TYR A 291 -8.64 3.27 -22.29
C TYR A 291 -7.54 4.06 -23.02
N ARG A 292 -7.10 3.59 -24.19
CA ARG A 292 -6.10 4.26 -25.03
C ARG A 292 -6.49 5.69 -25.35
N ARG A 293 -7.75 5.92 -25.75
CA ARG A 293 -8.29 7.25 -26.02
C ARG A 293 -8.21 8.15 -24.78
N ARG A 294 -8.63 7.65 -23.61
CA ARG A 294 -8.62 8.41 -22.36
C ARG A 294 -7.21 8.77 -21.92
N VAL A 295 -6.26 7.83 -21.93
CA VAL A 295 -4.86 8.14 -21.53
C VAL A 295 -4.15 9.05 -22.51
N GLY A 296 -4.58 9.09 -23.79
CA GLY A 296 -4.05 10.02 -24.78
C GLY A 296 -4.11 11.49 -24.35
N VAL A 297 -5.03 11.87 -23.45
CA VAL A 297 -5.10 13.26 -22.95
C VAL A 297 -3.91 13.66 -22.09
N LEU A 298 -3.14 12.70 -21.58
CA LEU A 298 -1.96 12.92 -20.74
C LEU A 298 -0.67 13.16 -21.53
N TYR A 299 -0.68 12.95 -22.85
CA TYR A 299 0.52 12.98 -23.69
C TYR A 299 0.40 14.01 -24.83
N LYS A 300 -0.22 15.16 -24.51
CA LYS A 300 -0.42 16.27 -25.45
C LYS A 300 0.79 17.20 -25.52
#